data_AF-A0A534JFZ0-F1
#
_entry.id   AF-A0A534JFZ0-F1
#
_cell.length_a   1.000
_cell.length_b   1.000
_cell.length_c   1.000
_cell.angle_alpha   90.00
_cell.angle_beta   90.00
_cell.angle_gamma   90.00
#
_symmetry.space_group_name_H-M   'P 1'
#
loop_
_entity.id
_entity.type
_entity.pdbx_description
1 polymer ?
#
loop_
_entity_poly.entity_id
_entity_poly.type
_entity_poly.pdbx_seq_one_letter_code
_entity_poly.pdbx_strand_id
1 'polypeptide(L)'
;MQIPAGEFKAKCLQLMDKVARTREPIVITKRGRPVAKLVPPDDQEPHQPLFGYMGGSAEIRGDIVRAPDLDWSAVTGEEDELYTDLGTAAPSEVREPPRRTRRK
;
A
#
# COMPACT_ATOMS: atom_id res chain seq x y z
N MET A 1 -2.85 -19.78 -26.98
CA MET A 1 -2.77 -21.25 -27.23
C MET A 1 -4.16 -21.81 -27.48
N GLN A 2 -4.33 -22.88 -28.30
CA GLN A 2 -5.62 -23.56 -28.50
C GLN A 2 -5.53 -25.01 -28.01
N ILE A 3 -6.56 -25.50 -27.32
CA ILE A 3 -6.63 -26.89 -26.85
C ILE A 3 -8.00 -27.53 -27.13
N PRO A 4 -8.07 -28.86 -27.35
CA PRO A 4 -9.34 -29.57 -27.42
C PRO A 4 -10.05 -29.63 -26.06
N ALA A 5 -11.38 -29.66 -26.06
CA ALA A 5 -12.20 -29.76 -24.85
C ALA A 5 -11.91 -31.03 -24.03
N GLY A 6 -11.50 -32.12 -24.71
CA GLY A 6 -11.08 -33.35 -24.03
C GLY A 6 -9.82 -33.16 -23.19
N GLU A 7 -8.83 -32.44 -23.72
CA GLU A 7 -7.60 -32.12 -22.99
C GLU A 7 -7.86 -31.11 -21.87
N PHE A 8 -8.71 -30.10 -22.14
CA PHE A 8 -9.15 -29.15 -21.11
C PHE A 8 -9.82 -29.88 -19.93
N LYS A 9 -10.71 -30.84 -20.19
CA LYS A 9 -11.36 -31.62 -19.13
C LYS A 9 -10.35 -32.42 -18.29
N ALA A 10 -9.31 -32.97 -18.92
CA ALA A 10 -8.30 -33.77 -18.23
C ALA A 10 -7.34 -32.93 -17.37
N LYS A 11 -7.05 -31.68 -17.77
CA LYS A 11 -6.03 -30.81 -17.14
C LYS A 11 -6.60 -29.49 -16.61
N CYS A 12 -7.90 -29.45 -16.32
CA CYS A 12 -8.64 -28.21 -16.09
C CYS A 12 -8.00 -27.30 -15.04
N LEU A 13 -7.76 -27.83 -13.83
CA LEU A 13 -7.19 -27.08 -12.71
C LEU A 13 -5.78 -26.57 -13.01
N GLN A 14 -4.90 -27.43 -13.54
CA GLN A 14 -3.54 -27.06 -13.91
C GLN A 14 -3.52 -25.92 -14.94
N LEU A 15 -4.45 -25.94 -15.90
CA LEU A 15 -4.56 -24.90 -16.92
C LEU A 15 -5.09 -23.59 -16.32
N MET A 16 -6.03 -23.63 -15.38
CA MET A 16 -6.48 -22.45 -14.63
C MET A 16 -5.32 -21.79 -13.89
N ASP A 17 -4.54 -22.57 -13.14
CA ASP A 17 -3.36 -22.07 -12.42
C ASP A 17 -2.32 -21.48 -13.37
N LYS A 18 -2.09 -22.14 -14.52
CA LYS A 18 -1.17 -21.64 -15.54
C LYS A 18 -1.64 -20.28 -16.07
N VAL A 19 -2.92 -20.17 -16.45
CA VAL A 19 -3.47 -18.90 -16.97
C VAL A 19 -3.44 -17.80 -15.92
N ALA A 20 -3.74 -18.11 -14.65
CA ALA A 20 -3.64 -17.14 -13.56
C ALA A 20 -2.19 -16.63 -13.37
N ARG A 21 -1.19 -17.52 -13.45
CA ARG A 21 0.23 -17.17 -13.26
C ARG A 21 0.85 -16.48 -14.47
N THR A 22 0.62 -16.97 -15.68
CA THR A 22 1.27 -16.45 -16.89
C THR A 22 0.48 -15.34 -17.55
N ARG A 23 -0.80 -15.19 -17.19
CA ARG A 23 -1.78 -14.28 -17.83
C ARG A 23 -1.96 -14.53 -19.33
N GLU A 24 -1.51 -15.68 -19.83
CA GLU A 24 -1.67 -16.07 -21.23
C GLU A 24 -3.03 -16.74 -21.45
N PRO A 25 -3.87 -16.22 -22.34
CA PRO A 25 -5.18 -16.81 -22.59
C PRO A 25 -5.12 -18.12 -23.39
N ILE A 26 -6.03 -19.04 -23.07
CA ILE A 26 -6.19 -20.34 -23.73
C ILE A 26 -7.57 -20.43 -24.37
N VAL A 27 -7.64 -20.78 -25.65
CA VAL A 27 -8.89 -21.02 -26.36
C VAL A 27 -9.21 -22.51 -26.33
N ILE A 28 -10.41 -22.84 -25.88
CA ILE A 28 -10.92 -24.21 -25.79
C ILE A 28 -11.77 -24.46 -27.03
N THR A 29 -11.48 -25.56 -27.71
CA THR A 29 -12.14 -25.96 -28.96
C THR A 29 -12.92 -27.26 -28.78
N LYS A 30 -14.05 -27.43 -29.47
CA LYS A 30 -14.80 -28.69 -29.56
C LYS A 30 -15.00 -29.00 -31.03
N ARG A 31 -14.50 -30.15 -31.48
CA ARG A 31 -14.52 -30.58 -32.90
C ARG A 31 -13.90 -29.51 -33.83
N GLY A 32 -12.75 -28.96 -33.43
CA GLY A 32 -12.02 -27.94 -34.21
C GLY A 32 -12.64 -26.54 -34.19
N ARG A 33 -13.80 -26.34 -33.55
CA ARG A 33 -14.44 -25.03 -33.43
C ARG A 33 -14.18 -24.43 -32.04
N PRO A 34 -13.78 -23.15 -31.93
CA PRO A 34 -13.63 -22.48 -30.64
C PRO A 34 -14.98 -22.36 -29.94
N VAL A 35 -15.04 -22.71 -28.66
CA VAL A 35 -16.28 -22.71 -27.85
C VAL A 35 -16.16 -21.91 -26.55
N ALA A 36 -14.95 -21.75 -26.01
CA ALA A 36 -14.71 -20.98 -24.80
C ALA A 36 -13.28 -20.43 -24.80
N LYS A 37 -13.02 -19.43 -23.96
CA LYS A 37 -11.69 -18.87 -23.74
C LYS A 37 -11.47 -18.78 -22.23
N LEU A 38 -10.37 -19.35 -21.76
CA LEU A 38 -9.89 -19.16 -20.41
C LEU A 38 -8.96 -17.95 -20.40
N VAL A 39 -9.28 -16.98 -19.55
CA VAL A 39 -8.55 -15.73 -19.34
C VAL A 39 -8.14 -15.63 -17.88
N PRO A 40 -7.06 -14.92 -17.55
CA PRO A 40 -6.75 -14.62 -16.15
C PRO A 40 -7.94 -13.86 -15.52
N PRO A 41 -8.16 -13.99 -14.20
CA PRO A 41 -9.10 -13.13 -13.52
C PRO A 41 -8.67 -11.66 -13.70
N ASP A 42 -9.67 -10.79 -13.73
CA ASP A 42 -9.43 -9.35 -13.66
C ASP A 42 -8.61 -9.06 -12.41
N ASP A 43 -7.63 -8.15 -12.52
CA ASP A 43 -6.95 -7.67 -11.32
C ASP A 43 -8.03 -7.12 -10.38
N GLN A 44 -8.03 -7.59 -9.12
CA GLN A 44 -8.81 -6.96 -8.06
C GLN A 44 -8.56 -5.45 -8.18
N GLU A 45 -9.62 -4.65 -8.24
CA GLU A 45 -9.51 -3.20 -8.44
C GLU A 45 -8.28 -2.68 -7.71
N PRO A 46 -7.36 -1.98 -8.40
CA PRO A 46 -6.14 -1.52 -7.76
C PRO A 46 -6.57 -0.78 -6.50
N HIS A 47 -6.12 -1.27 -5.34
CA HIS A 47 -6.34 -0.56 -4.08
C HIS A 47 -6.02 0.90 -4.35
N GLN A 48 -6.97 1.79 -4.03
CA GLN A 48 -6.77 3.21 -4.25
C GLN A 48 -5.39 3.56 -3.70
N PRO A 49 -4.53 4.24 -4.49
CA PRO A 49 -3.16 4.49 -4.08
C PRO A 49 -3.19 5.16 -2.71
N LEU A 50 -2.46 4.56 -1.74
CA LEU A 50 -2.33 5.12 -0.39
C LEU A 50 -1.88 6.59 -0.45
N PHE A 51 -1.05 6.91 -1.44
CA PHE A 51 -0.64 8.26 -1.72
C PHE A 51 -1.78 9.06 -2.37
N GLY A 52 -2.24 10.08 -1.66
CA GLY A 52 -3.32 10.96 -2.14
C GLY A 52 -4.73 10.48 -1.80
N TYR A 53 -4.90 9.43 -0.99
CA TYR A 53 -6.22 8.93 -0.55
C TYR A 53 -7.09 10.02 0.12
N MET A 54 -6.46 10.95 0.84
CA MET A 54 -7.12 12.10 1.47
C MET A 54 -6.96 13.41 0.68
N GLY A 55 -6.60 13.34 -0.60
CA GLY A 55 -6.48 14.53 -1.45
C GLY A 55 -7.81 15.31 -1.49
N GLY A 56 -7.77 16.60 -1.13
CA GLY A 56 -8.95 17.46 -1.14
C GLY A 56 -9.90 17.32 0.06
N SER A 57 -9.58 16.51 1.08
CA SER A 57 -10.40 16.41 2.29
C SER A 57 -10.12 17.52 3.31
N ALA A 58 -9.02 18.26 3.16
CA ALA A 58 -8.62 19.33 4.05
C ALA A 58 -8.39 20.64 3.26
N GLU A 59 -8.66 21.76 3.94
CA GLU A 59 -8.52 23.12 3.42
C GLU A 59 -7.60 23.91 4.34
N ILE A 60 -6.64 24.65 3.76
CA ILE A 60 -5.77 25.55 4.52
C ILE A 60 -6.51 26.88 4.74
N ARG A 61 -6.90 27.16 5.98
CA ARG A 61 -7.66 28.37 6.36
C ARG A 61 -6.81 29.56 6.83
N GLY A 62 -5.49 29.44 6.83
CA GLY A 62 -4.58 30.45 7.36
C GLY A 62 -3.12 30.19 7.00
N ASP A 63 -2.21 30.94 7.62
CA ASP A 63 -0.77 30.73 7.45
C ASP A 63 -0.32 29.54 8.30
N ILE A 64 0.11 28.47 7.63
CA ILE A 64 0.63 27.24 8.24
C ILE A 64 2.16 27.19 8.28
N VAL A 65 2.84 28.17 7.66
CA VAL A 65 4.30 28.23 7.60
C VAL A 65 4.84 29.05 8.76
N ARG A 66 4.13 30.10 9.17
CA ARG A 66 4.49 30.90 10.33
C ARG A 66 4.37 30.06 11.60
N ALA A 67 5.49 29.92 12.31
CA ALA A 67 5.50 29.34 13.64
C ALA A 67 4.68 30.24 14.60
N PRO A 68 3.83 29.66 15.46
CA PRO A 68 3.11 30.44 16.47
C PRO A 68 4.10 30.96 17.52
N ASP A 69 3.86 32.17 18.00
CA ASP A 69 4.57 32.78 19.13
C ASP A 69 4.02 32.21 20.46
N LEU A 70 4.04 30.89 20.59
CA LEU A 70 3.54 30.12 21.74
C LEU A 70 4.63 29.17 22.22
N ASP A 71 4.89 29.16 23.53
CA ASP A 71 5.76 28.15 24.12
C ASP A 71 5.05 26.79 24.08
N TRP A 72 5.73 25.80 23.50
CA TRP A 72 5.23 24.43 23.49
C TRP A 72 5.30 23.85 24.90
N SER A 73 4.31 23.04 25.28
CA SER A 73 4.31 22.29 26.55
C SER A 73 5.57 21.44 26.73
N ALA A 74 6.16 20.94 25.63
CA ALA A 74 7.45 20.24 25.63
C ALA A 74 8.62 21.09 26.14
N VAL A 75 8.52 22.43 26.10
CA VAL A 75 9.54 23.38 26.56
C VAL A 75 9.26 23.85 27.99
N THR A 76 8.00 24.09 28.34
CA THR A 76 7.62 24.59 29.68
C THR A 76 7.57 23.49 30.74
N GLY A 77 7.40 22.23 30.34
CA GLY A 77 7.23 21.10 31.26
C GLY A 77 5.84 21.01 31.90
N GLU A 78 4.91 21.87 31.48
CA GLU A 78 3.50 21.80 31.84
C GLU A 78 2.82 20.80 30.89
N GLU A 79 2.68 19.54 31.31
CA GLU A 79 1.93 18.53 30.56
C GLU A 79 0.41 18.80 30.69
N ASP A 80 -0.34 18.68 29.59
CA ASP A 80 -1.81 18.85 29.62
C ASP A 80 -2.44 17.83 30.61
N GLU A 81 -3.48 18.24 31.33
CA GLU A 81 -4.25 17.38 32.26
C GLU A 81 -4.75 16.06 31.61
N LEU A 82 -4.81 16.02 30.28
CA LEU A 82 -5.20 14.86 29.49
C LEU A 82 -4.15 13.73 29.47
N TYR A 83 -2.91 13.98 29.91
CA TYR A 83 -1.82 13.00 29.87
C TYR A 83 -1.25 12.66 31.26
N THR A 84 -1.87 13.14 32.34
CA THR A 84 -1.38 12.99 33.71
C THR A 84 -1.30 11.51 34.16
N ASP A 85 -2.06 10.63 33.52
CA ASP A 85 -2.07 9.18 33.76
C ASP A 85 -0.97 8.41 33.02
N LEU A 86 -0.30 9.01 32.03
CA LEU A 86 0.75 8.35 31.25
C LEU A 86 2.14 8.33 31.91
N GLY A 87 2.31 9.02 33.03
CA GLY A 87 3.59 9.10 33.75
C GLY A 87 4.64 9.92 32.98
N THR A 88 5.00 11.08 33.52
CA THR A 88 5.97 12.00 32.90
C THR A 88 7.28 11.27 32.58
N ALA A 89 7.62 11.16 31.30
CA ALA A 89 8.92 10.68 30.88
C ALA A 89 9.95 11.77 31.17
N ALA A 90 11.02 11.44 31.91
CA ALA A 90 12.11 12.36 32.20
C ALA A 90 12.64 12.99 30.89
N PRO A 91 12.93 14.31 30.86
CA PRO A 91 13.35 14.98 29.64
C PRO A 91 14.57 14.27 29.05
N SER A 92 14.42 13.78 27.83
CA SER A 92 15.50 13.09 27.13
C SER A 92 16.58 14.11 26.77
N GLU A 93 17.78 13.93 27.32
CA GLU A 93 18.95 14.73 26.94
C GLU A 93 19.10 14.71 25.42
N VAL A 94 19.17 15.90 24.82
CA VAL A 94 19.40 16.09 23.39
C VAL A 94 20.77 15.48 23.06
N ARG A 95 20.77 14.22 22.64
CA ARG A 95 21.99 13.50 22.31
C ARG A 95 22.48 13.98 20.96
N GLU A 96 23.54 14.81 20.98
CA GLU A 96 24.13 15.38 19.78
C GLU A 96 24.51 14.25 18.79
N PRO A 97 24.06 14.30 17.52
CA PRO A 97 24.31 13.22 16.59
C PRO A 97 25.81 13.07 16.34
N PRO A 98 26.34 11.82 16.25
CA PRO A 98 27.77 11.61 16.08
C PRO A 98 28.24 12.27 14.80
N ARG A 99 29.23 13.17 14.93
CA ARG A 99 29.87 13.86 13.80
C ARG A 99 30.41 12.81 12.82
N ARG A 100 29.74 12.65 11.68
CA ARG A 100 30.21 11.79 10.59
C ARG A 100 31.50 12.37 10.03
N THR A 101 32.64 11.81 10.41
CA THR A 101 33.90 12.08 9.73
C THR A 101 33.84 11.45 8.34
N ARG A 102 33.89 12.27 7.29
CA ARG A 102 34.10 11.80 5.92
C ARG A 102 35.47 11.12 5.85
N ARG A 103 35.52 9.80 5.69
CA ARG A 103 36.73 9.14 5.20
C ARG A 103 36.89 9.47 3.71
N LYS A 104 38.09 9.93 3.35
CA LYS A 104 38.54 10.18 1.97
C LYS A 104 38.60 8.89 1.17
#